data_AF-A0A1N7HAP8-F1
#
_entry.id   AF-A0A1N7HAP8-F1
#
_cell.length_a   1.000
_cell.length_b   1.000
_cell.length_c   1.000
_cell.angle_alpha   90.00
_cell.angle_beta   90.00
_cell.angle_gamma   90.00
#
_symmetry.space_group_name_H-M   'P 1'
#
loop_
_entity.id
_entity.type
_entity.pdbx_description
1 polymer ?
#
loop_
_entity_poly.entity_id
_entity_poly.type
_entity_poly.pdbx_seq_one_letter_code
_entity_poly.pdbx_strand_id
1 'polypeptide(L)'
;MRGPSGAYGLPRPASVDRPTADTDDHVIGAVDRHDGAATAHADPVRAASGSVTVRIYNDVITTPSPSPQTINCRVDYRQVTWTGGMTATIELTNTSTTPVRDWRLMFLFTNPGQAVSLGWSATWSQTGSEVTAVAPSWGTDIAPGQTVHLGFNGSYSGGGSNPMQWRLNGEPCTVRIITT
;
A
#
# COMPACT_ATOMS: atom_id res chain seq x y z
N MET A 1 -58.70 -9.53 66.81
CA MET A 1 -57.90 -8.45 66.16
C MET A 1 -57.42 -9.00 64.84
N ARG A 2 -58.05 -8.58 63.71
CA ARG A 2 -57.48 -7.62 62.72
C ARG A 2 -56.21 -8.19 62.08
N GLY A 3 -56.08 -8.47 60.78
CA GLY A 3 -56.81 -8.11 59.55
C GLY A 3 -55.94 -8.57 58.35
N PRO A 4 -56.16 -8.10 57.11
CA PRO A 4 -56.90 -8.88 56.10
C PRO A 4 -56.23 -9.02 54.72
N SER A 5 -56.88 -9.82 53.86
CA SER A 5 -57.21 -9.61 52.44
C SER A 5 -56.29 -8.81 51.51
N GLY A 6 -56.05 -9.38 50.31
CA GLY A 6 -55.71 -8.62 49.11
C GLY A 6 -55.58 -9.53 47.89
N ALA A 7 -56.59 -9.49 47.02
CA ALA A 7 -56.65 -10.23 45.77
C ALA A 7 -56.45 -9.30 44.56
N TYR A 8 -56.10 -9.92 43.43
CA TYR A 8 -56.20 -9.45 42.04
C TYR A 8 -55.17 -8.46 41.47
N GLY A 9 -54.60 -8.86 40.33
CA GLY A 9 -54.04 -7.96 39.32
C GLY A 9 -52.73 -8.46 38.70
N LEU A 10 -52.80 -9.33 37.68
CA LEU A 10 -51.66 -9.55 36.79
C LEU A 10 -51.42 -8.26 35.97
N PRO A 11 -50.23 -7.63 36.01
CA PRO A 11 -49.90 -6.55 35.10
C PRO A 11 -49.56 -7.11 33.71
N ARG A 12 -50.06 -6.42 32.69
CA ARG A 12 -49.86 -6.67 31.25
C ARG A 12 -48.37 -6.66 30.89
N PRO A 13 -47.92 -7.45 29.89
CA PRO A 13 -46.52 -7.46 29.47
C PRO A 13 -46.09 -6.09 28.95
N ALA A 14 -44.96 -5.60 29.44
CA ALA A 14 -44.29 -4.44 28.86
C ALA A 14 -43.72 -4.84 27.50
N SER A 15 -44.04 -4.03 26.49
CA SER A 15 -43.58 -4.17 25.11
C SER A 15 -42.05 -4.20 25.03
N VAL A 16 -41.56 -5.08 24.16
CA VAL A 16 -40.15 -5.21 23.79
C VAL A 16 -39.75 -4.00 22.94
N ASP A 17 -38.91 -3.11 23.46
CA ASP A 17 -38.15 -2.18 22.62
C ASP A 17 -36.91 -2.89 22.09
N ARG A 18 -36.97 -3.26 20.81
CA ARG A 18 -35.85 -3.75 20.02
C ARG A 18 -35.01 -2.55 19.56
N PRO A 19 -33.69 -2.53 19.78
CA PRO A 19 -32.83 -1.49 19.21
C PRO A 19 -32.70 -1.70 17.69
N THR A 20 -32.96 -0.66 16.89
CA THR A 20 -32.64 -0.66 15.46
C THR A 20 -31.72 0.50 15.11
N ALA A 21 -30.48 0.10 14.79
CA ALA A 21 -29.52 0.72 13.89
C ALA A 21 -29.24 2.23 14.07
N ASP A 22 -28.15 2.48 14.77
CA ASP A 22 -27.19 3.54 14.43
C ASP A 22 -26.85 3.47 12.93
N THR A 23 -27.19 4.53 12.20
CA THR A 23 -26.66 4.82 10.85
C THR A 23 -26.34 6.30 10.82
N ASP A 24 -25.19 6.61 11.41
CA ASP A 24 -24.30 7.67 10.96
C ASP A 24 -24.03 7.42 9.45
N ASP A 25 -24.86 8.00 8.58
CA ASP A 25 -24.64 7.96 7.15
C ASP A 25 -24.91 9.35 6.57
N HIS A 26 -23.83 9.94 6.04
CA HIS A 26 -23.86 11.17 5.25
C HIS A 26 -24.77 10.96 4.04
N VAL A 27 -26.00 11.49 4.09
CA VAL A 27 -26.86 11.54 2.92
C VAL A 27 -26.36 12.65 1.98
N ILE A 28 -25.49 12.28 1.03
CA ILE A 28 -25.33 13.04 -0.21
C ILE A 28 -26.65 12.88 -0.97
N GLY A 29 -27.44 13.95 -1.02
CA GLY A 29 -28.73 13.97 -1.69
C GLY A 29 -28.62 13.60 -3.16
N ALA A 30 -29.29 12.52 -3.55
CA ALA A 30 -29.58 12.22 -4.94
C ALA A 30 -30.44 13.36 -5.54
N VAL A 31 -30.08 13.82 -6.73
CA VAL A 31 -30.93 14.72 -7.52
C VAL A 31 -31.97 13.86 -8.23
N ASP A 32 -33.14 13.66 -7.61
CA ASP A 32 -34.28 13.07 -8.29
C ASP A 32 -35.06 14.15 -9.06
N ARG A 33 -35.07 14.02 -10.38
CA ARG A 33 -36.02 14.75 -11.25
C ARG A 33 -37.34 14.01 -11.20
N HIS A 34 -38.36 14.61 -10.57
CA HIS A 34 -39.72 14.11 -10.68
C HIS A 34 -40.41 14.66 -11.93
N ASP A 35 -40.50 13.83 -12.98
CA ASP A 35 -41.51 13.97 -14.02
C ASP A 35 -42.79 13.29 -13.52
N GLY A 36 -43.76 14.08 -13.04
CA GLY A 36 -45.04 13.57 -12.57
C GLY A 36 -46.09 14.67 -12.51
N ALA A 37 -47.11 14.58 -13.36
CA ALA A 37 -48.21 15.54 -13.46
C ALA A 37 -49.03 15.58 -12.15
N ALA A 38 -49.03 16.73 -11.48
CA ALA A 38 -49.82 16.96 -10.28
C ALA A 38 -51.28 17.29 -10.63
N THR A 39 -52.23 16.48 -10.15
CA THR A 39 -53.64 16.85 -10.06
C THR A 39 -53.80 17.89 -8.94
N ALA A 40 -54.27 19.09 -9.29
CA ALA A 40 -54.41 20.20 -8.35
C ALA A 40 -55.66 20.05 -7.45
N HIS A 41 -55.45 19.92 -6.14
CA HIS A 41 -56.42 20.34 -5.12
C HIS A 41 -55.96 21.70 -4.60
N ALA A 42 -56.75 22.75 -4.87
CA ALA A 42 -56.42 24.13 -4.51
C ALA A 42 -56.87 24.44 -3.07
N ASP A 43 -55.99 24.20 -2.09
CA ASP A 43 -56.08 24.82 -0.76
C ASP A 43 -55.09 26.00 -0.68
N PRO A 44 -55.50 27.19 -0.20
CA PRO A 44 -54.60 28.33 -0.11
C PRO A 44 -53.65 28.17 1.09
N VAL A 45 -52.44 27.66 0.84
CA VAL A 45 -51.33 27.76 1.81
C VAL A 45 -50.92 29.23 1.97
N ARG A 46 -51.24 29.80 3.12
CA ARG A 46 -50.77 31.12 3.56
C ARG A 46 -49.24 31.10 3.65
N ALA A 47 -48.57 31.78 2.73
CA ALA A 47 -47.13 31.93 2.73
C ALA A 47 -46.66 32.63 4.02
N ALA A 48 -45.98 31.91 4.90
CA ALA A 48 -45.25 32.49 6.01
C ALA A 48 -43.83 32.83 5.52
N SER A 49 -43.52 34.12 5.42
CA SER A 49 -42.16 34.58 5.13
C SER A 49 -41.27 34.39 6.37
N GLY A 50 -40.61 33.24 6.47
CA GLY A 50 -39.55 33.00 7.44
C GLY A 50 -38.18 33.17 6.78
N SER A 51 -37.23 33.81 7.46
CA SER A 51 -35.83 33.84 7.03
C SER A 51 -35.08 32.63 7.59
N VAL A 52 -34.44 31.86 6.73
CA VAL A 52 -33.55 30.75 7.11
C VAL A 52 -32.11 31.24 7.02
N THR A 53 -31.37 31.17 8.12
CA THR A 53 -29.92 31.39 8.13
C THR A 53 -29.19 30.07 7.86
N VAL A 54 -28.50 29.99 6.73
CA VAL A 54 -27.58 28.89 6.40
C VAL A 54 -26.19 29.24 6.95
N ARG A 55 -25.63 28.40 7.83
CA ARG A 55 -24.21 28.45 8.20
C ARG A 55 -23.45 27.55 7.25
N ILE A 56 -22.64 28.14 6.37
CA ILE A 56 -21.71 27.40 5.51
C ILE A 56 -20.39 27.26 6.28
N TYR A 57 -20.03 26.03 6.65
CA TYR A 57 -18.68 25.73 7.15
C TYR A 57 -17.79 25.48 5.94
N ASN A 58 -16.83 26.37 5.72
CA ASN A 58 -15.84 26.23 4.65
C ASN A 58 -14.70 25.35 5.18
N ASP A 59 -14.96 24.06 5.38
CA ASP A 59 -13.91 23.13 5.81
C ASP A 59 -12.90 22.99 4.68
N VAL A 60 -11.71 23.54 4.90
CA VAL A 60 -10.56 23.30 4.03
C VAL A 60 -10.12 21.86 4.30
N ILE A 61 -10.57 20.93 3.44
CA ILE A 61 -10.04 19.56 3.44
C ILE A 61 -8.61 19.64 2.92
N THR A 62 -7.65 19.87 3.81
CA THR A 62 -6.23 19.63 3.51
C THR A 62 -6.02 18.13 3.46
N THR A 63 -5.99 17.57 2.26
CA THR A 63 -5.45 16.23 2.07
C THR A 63 -3.98 16.23 2.49
N PRO A 64 -3.54 15.32 3.37
CA PRO A 64 -2.12 15.22 3.68
C PRO A 64 -1.36 14.93 2.38
N SER A 65 -0.41 15.81 2.04
CA SER A 65 0.55 15.51 0.98
C SER A 65 1.29 14.22 1.37
N PRO A 66 1.39 13.21 0.50
CA PRO A 66 2.18 12.03 0.82
C PRO A 66 3.61 12.49 1.14
N SER A 67 4.08 12.18 2.35
CA SER A 67 5.49 12.35 2.67
C SER A 67 6.31 11.48 1.72
N PRO A 68 7.47 11.95 1.22
CA PRO A 68 8.34 11.10 0.41
C PRO A 68 8.65 9.83 1.21
N GLN A 69 8.26 8.67 0.66
CA GLN A 69 8.49 7.39 1.33
C GLN A 69 9.96 7.03 1.16
N THR A 70 10.71 7.06 2.26
CA THR A 70 12.09 6.60 2.27
C THR A 70 12.13 5.09 2.08
N ILE A 71 12.73 4.63 0.98
CA ILE A 71 12.97 3.21 0.75
C ILE A 71 14.22 2.80 1.55
N ASN A 72 14.05 1.81 2.40
CA ASN A 72 15.14 1.16 3.13
C ASN A 72 15.24 -0.27 2.64
N CYS A 73 16.46 -0.72 2.34
CA CYS A 73 16.70 -2.05 1.80
C CYS A 73 17.99 -2.67 2.34
N ARG A 74 18.01 -4.00 2.32
CA ARG A 74 19.19 -4.82 2.54
C ARG A 74 19.43 -5.71 1.33
N VAL A 75 20.69 -5.80 0.92
CA VAL A 75 21.17 -6.72 -0.09
C VAL A 75 22.13 -7.70 0.56
N ASP A 76 21.82 -8.99 0.51
CA ASP A 76 22.79 -10.05 0.76
C ASP A 76 23.31 -10.56 -0.59
N TYR A 77 24.60 -10.36 -0.85
CA TYR A 77 25.25 -10.74 -2.10
C TYR A 77 26.22 -11.88 -1.87
N ARG A 78 26.06 -12.96 -2.63
CA ARG A 78 26.98 -14.09 -2.67
C ARG A 78 27.46 -14.30 -4.10
N GLN A 79 28.75 -14.52 -4.27
CA GLN A 79 29.32 -14.93 -5.55
C GLN A 79 30.16 -16.19 -5.42
N VAL A 80 30.05 -17.04 -6.44
CA VAL A 80 30.94 -18.19 -6.66
C VAL A 80 31.61 -17.98 -8.00
N THR A 81 32.94 -18.03 -8.02
CA THR A 81 33.74 -17.75 -9.21
C THR A 81 34.51 -19.01 -9.63
N TRP A 82 34.68 -19.18 -10.93
CA TRP A 82 35.56 -20.17 -11.54
C TRP A 82 36.34 -19.52 -12.68
N THR A 83 37.19 -20.29 -13.36
CA THR A 83 37.97 -19.78 -14.49
C THR A 83 37.06 -19.24 -15.59
N GLY A 84 37.07 -17.92 -15.77
CA GLY A 84 36.33 -17.21 -16.81
C GLY A 84 34.86 -16.90 -16.48
N GLY A 85 34.35 -17.30 -15.31
CA GLY A 85 32.93 -17.11 -14.99
C GLY A 85 32.58 -17.00 -13.52
N MET A 86 31.35 -16.58 -13.28
CA MET A 86 30.76 -16.46 -11.95
C MET A 86 29.26 -16.77 -11.95
N THR A 87 28.78 -17.20 -10.79
CA THR A 87 27.36 -17.22 -10.42
C THR A 87 27.19 -16.30 -9.23
N ALA A 88 26.25 -15.35 -9.33
CA ALA A 88 25.85 -14.48 -8.24
C ALA A 88 24.43 -14.80 -7.79
N THR A 89 24.23 -14.82 -6.48
CA THR A 89 22.93 -14.89 -5.82
C THR A 89 22.75 -13.62 -5.00
N ILE A 90 21.57 -13.02 -5.13
CA ILE A 90 21.20 -11.79 -4.46
C ILE A 90 19.89 -12.03 -3.72
N GLU A 91 19.86 -11.62 -2.47
CA GLU A 91 18.63 -11.50 -1.69
C GLU A 91 18.37 -10.02 -1.43
N LEU A 92 17.27 -9.51 -1.98
CA LEU A 92 16.86 -8.12 -1.83
C LEU A 92 15.69 -8.05 -0.84
N THR A 93 15.96 -7.58 0.37
CA THR A 93 14.95 -7.40 1.41
C THR A 93 14.50 -5.95 1.47
N ASN A 94 13.18 -5.73 1.44
CA ASN A 94 12.58 -4.45 1.82
C ASN A 94 12.57 -4.32 3.35
N THR A 95 13.38 -3.42 3.89
CA THR A 95 13.44 -3.14 5.34
C THR A 95 12.70 -1.87 5.73
N SER A 96 11.96 -1.26 4.80
CA SER A 96 11.06 -0.13 5.08
C SER A 96 9.70 -0.61 5.60
N THR A 97 8.85 0.36 5.98
CA THR A 97 7.49 0.12 6.45
C THR A 97 6.45 0.14 5.34
N THR A 98 6.84 0.45 4.09
CA THR A 98 5.93 0.54 2.95
C THR A 98 6.34 -0.43 1.83
N PRO A 99 5.39 -0.92 1.01
CA PRO A 99 5.74 -1.78 -0.12
C PRO A 99 6.59 -1.03 -1.15
N VAL A 100 7.66 -1.66 -1.64
CA VAL A 100 8.40 -1.18 -2.81
C VAL A 100 7.71 -1.72 -4.05
N ARG A 101 7.18 -0.83 -4.90
CA ARG A 101 6.54 -1.17 -6.17
C ARG A 101 7.49 -0.95 -7.34
N ASP A 102 7.31 -1.72 -8.40
CA ASP A 102 8.06 -1.66 -9.65
C ASP A 102 9.57 -1.54 -9.41
N TRP A 103 10.09 -2.46 -8.58
CA TRP A 103 11.43 -2.32 -8.04
C TRP A 103 12.52 -2.39 -9.13
N ARG A 104 13.55 -1.56 -8.95
CA ARG A 104 14.76 -1.51 -9.76
C ARG A 104 15.96 -1.50 -8.84
N LEU A 105 16.74 -2.58 -8.89
CA LEU A 105 18.02 -2.69 -8.22
C LEU A 105 19.15 -2.29 -9.17
N MET A 106 20.04 -1.42 -8.73
CA MET A 106 21.23 -1.02 -9.46
C MET A 106 22.47 -1.25 -8.60
N PHE A 107 23.56 -1.67 -9.22
CA PHE A 107 24.89 -1.73 -8.61
C PHE A 107 25.98 -1.55 -9.66
N LEU A 108 27.21 -1.32 -9.20
CA LEU A 108 28.38 -1.19 -10.07
C LEU A 108 29.33 -2.36 -9.86
N PHE A 109 29.71 -3.03 -10.95
CA PHE A 109 30.92 -3.84 -10.96
C PHE A 109 32.15 -2.94 -10.84
N THR A 110 33.07 -3.33 -9.97
CA THR A 110 34.30 -2.57 -9.75
C THR A 110 35.44 -3.04 -10.65
N ASN A 111 35.31 -4.24 -11.22
CA ASN A 111 36.26 -4.81 -12.17
C ASN A 111 35.63 -4.87 -13.58
N PRO A 112 36.29 -4.34 -14.63
CA PRO A 112 35.85 -4.48 -16.03
C PRO A 112 35.79 -5.92 -16.55
N GLY A 113 36.44 -6.88 -15.86
CA GLY A 113 36.38 -8.30 -16.14
C GLY A 113 35.12 -9.02 -15.64
N GLN A 114 34.15 -8.27 -15.08
CA GLN A 114 32.84 -8.77 -14.65
C GLN A 114 31.73 -8.29 -15.58
N ALA A 115 30.91 -9.22 -16.07
CA ALA A 115 29.71 -8.88 -16.83
C ALA A 115 28.58 -9.89 -16.60
N VAL A 116 27.33 -9.43 -16.65
CA VAL A 116 26.15 -10.29 -16.64
C VAL A 116 25.97 -10.94 -18.01
N SER A 117 25.80 -12.26 -18.03
CA SER A 117 25.55 -13.04 -19.26
C SER A 117 24.13 -13.60 -19.32
N LEU A 118 23.64 -14.16 -18.22
CA LEU A 118 22.30 -14.75 -18.13
C LEU A 118 21.75 -14.62 -16.71
N GLY A 119 20.68 -13.85 -16.55
CA GLY A 119 20.03 -13.65 -15.27
C GLY A 119 18.66 -14.34 -15.16
N TRP A 120 18.17 -14.47 -13.93
CA TRP A 120 16.83 -14.97 -13.61
C TRP A 120 16.15 -14.12 -12.54
N SER A 121 14.84 -14.32 -12.38
CA SER A 121 13.95 -13.62 -11.41
C SER A 121 13.95 -12.08 -11.50
N ALA A 122 14.53 -11.53 -12.56
CA ALA A 122 14.55 -10.11 -12.88
C ALA A 122 14.86 -9.97 -14.38
N THR A 123 14.55 -8.81 -14.96
CA THR A 123 15.10 -8.44 -16.27
C THR A 123 16.41 -7.69 -16.05
N TRP A 124 17.48 -8.21 -16.63
CA TRP A 124 18.85 -7.73 -16.40
C TRP A 124 19.36 -6.93 -17.58
N SER A 125 20.05 -5.83 -17.31
CA SER A 125 20.80 -5.06 -18.30
C SER A 125 22.11 -4.55 -17.69
N GLN A 126 23.10 -4.28 -18.54
CA GLN A 126 24.38 -3.73 -18.13
C GLN A 126 24.88 -2.70 -19.16
N THR A 127 25.32 -1.54 -18.67
CA THR A 127 26.00 -0.51 -19.47
C THR A 127 27.32 -0.17 -18.79
N GLY A 128 28.44 -0.54 -19.43
CA GLY A 128 29.76 -0.42 -18.79
C GLY A 128 29.81 -1.23 -17.50
N SER A 129 30.12 -0.58 -16.38
CA SER A 129 30.13 -1.19 -15.04
C SER A 129 28.77 -1.21 -14.35
N GLU A 130 27.78 -0.46 -14.84
CA GLU A 130 26.47 -0.34 -14.21
C GLU A 130 25.57 -1.50 -14.61
N VAL A 131 25.10 -2.24 -13.60
CA VAL A 131 24.15 -3.34 -13.76
C VAL A 131 22.82 -2.92 -13.18
N THR A 132 21.75 -3.19 -13.92
CA THR A 132 20.37 -2.96 -13.50
C THR A 132 19.58 -4.26 -13.56
N ALA A 133 18.85 -4.55 -12.49
CA ALA A 133 17.85 -5.60 -12.41
C ALA A 133 16.48 -4.95 -12.14
N VAL A 134 15.51 -5.14 -13.04
CA VAL A 134 14.14 -4.65 -12.85
C VAL A 134 13.19 -5.80 -12.55
N ALA A 135 12.15 -5.47 -11.80
CA ALA A 135 11.08 -6.39 -11.46
C ALA A 135 10.50 -7.08 -12.70
N PRO A 136 10.33 -8.40 -12.68
CA PRO A 136 9.66 -9.10 -13.77
C PRO A 136 8.15 -8.79 -13.74
N SER A 137 7.48 -8.93 -14.88
CA SER A 137 6.04 -8.61 -15.03
C SER A 137 5.11 -9.39 -14.10
N TRP A 138 5.56 -10.54 -13.59
CA TRP A 138 4.81 -11.41 -12.68
C TRP A 138 5.05 -11.13 -11.19
N GLY A 139 5.99 -10.24 -10.84
CA GLY A 139 6.45 -10.03 -9.46
C GLY A 139 7.00 -8.63 -9.25
N THR A 140 6.14 -7.62 -9.39
CA THR A 140 6.51 -6.20 -9.42
C THR A 140 6.84 -5.62 -8.05
N ASP A 141 6.41 -6.26 -6.95
CA ASP A 141 6.35 -5.63 -5.63
C ASP A 141 7.07 -6.41 -4.53
N ILE A 142 7.67 -5.69 -3.58
CA ILE A 142 8.30 -6.23 -2.37
C ILE A 142 7.62 -5.62 -1.16
N ALA A 143 6.76 -6.40 -0.48
CA ALA A 143 6.10 -5.94 0.74
C ALA A 143 7.10 -5.72 1.91
N PRO A 144 6.74 -4.94 2.94
CA PRO A 144 7.59 -4.72 4.11
C PRO A 144 8.08 -6.03 4.73
N GLY A 145 9.39 -6.12 5.00
CA GLY A 145 10.04 -7.30 5.57
C GLY A 145 10.16 -8.49 4.61
N GLN A 146 9.65 -8.41 3.38
CA GLN A 146 9.76 -9.47 2.40
C GLN A 146 11.09 -9.39 1.62
N THR A 147 11.49 -10.54 1.09
CA THR A 147 12.71 -10.71 0.32
C THR A 147 12.37 -11.28 -1.05
N VAL A 148 12.98 -10.73 -2.10
CA VAL A 148 13.01 -11.34 -3.42
C VAL A 148 14.39 -11.92 -3.69
N HIS A 149 14.41 -13.11 -4.31
CA HIS A 149 15.64 -13.84 -4.63
C HIS A 149 15.89 -13.76 -6.13
N LEU A 150 17.04 -13.23 -6.51
CA LEU A 150 17.46 -13.04 -7.89
C LEU A 150 18.93 -13.43 -8.06
N GLY A 151 19.35 -13.57 -9.30
CA GLY A 151 20.74 -13.92 -9.56
C GLY A 151 21.06 -13.97 -11.05
N PHE A 152 22.33 -14.19 -11.32
CA PHE A 152 22.84 -14.28 -12.68
C PHE A 152 24.10 -15.12 -12.76
N ASN A 153 24.34 -15.66 -13.96
CA ASN A 153 25.64 -16.10 -14.40
C ASN A 153 26.30 -15.00 -15.22
N GLY A 154 27.62 -14.91 -15.13
CA GLY A 154 28.41 -13.85 -15.74
C GLY A 154 29.84 -14.25 -16.05
N SER A 155 30.54 -13.39 -16.77
CA SER A 155 32.00 -13.48 -16.91
C SER A 155 32.70 -12.99 -15.64
N TYR A 156 33.85 -13.56 -15.36
CA TYR A 156 34.71 -13.14 -14.24
C TYR A 156 36.17 -13.34 -14.61
N SER A 157 36.95 -12.26 -14.57
CA SER A 157 38.38 -12.25 -14.86
C SER A 157 39.10 -11.11 -14.14
N GLY A 158 40.42 -11.23 -13.96
CA GLY A 158 41.25 -10.18 -13.36
C GLY A 158 41.22 -10.09 -11.82
N GLY A 159 40.61 -11.06 -11.12
CA GLY A 159 40.47 -11.04 -9.66
C GLY A 159 39.52 -9.93 -9.17
N GLY A 160 39.45 -9.65 -7.87
CA GLY A 160 38.76 -8.45 -7.34
C GLY A 160 37.22 -8.47 -7.44
N SER A 161 36.54 -8.51 -6.31
CA SER A 161 35.96 -7.34 -5.61
C SER A 161 34.44 -7.37 -5.75
N ASN A 162 33.74 -7.29 -4.62
CA ASN A 162 32.28 -7.32 -4.65
C ASN A 162 31.72 -6.04 -5.31
N PRO A 163 30.51 -6.10 -5.89
CA PRO A 163 29.88 -4.91 -6.43
C PRO A 163 29.63 -3.84 -5.37
N MET A 164 29.58 -2.58 -5.79
CA MET A 164 29.37 -1.41 -4.93
C MET A 164 28.15 -0.60 -5.37
N GLN A 165 27.79 0.43 -4.58
CA GLN A 165 26.73 1.39 -4.88
C GLN A 165 25.35 0.74 -5.11
N TRP A 166 24.99 -0.22 -4.27
CA TRP A 166 23.69 -0.87 -4.33
C TRP A 166 22.57 0.12 -4.04
N ARG A 167 21.63 0.27 -4.98
CA ARG A 167 20.48 1.18 -4.87
C ARG A 167 19.19 0.51 -5.29
N LEU A 168 18.14 0.68 -4.50
CA LEU A 168 16.76 0.25 -4.80
C LEU A 168 15.92 1.48 -5.11
N ASN A 169 15.42 1.59 -6.34
CA ASN A 169 14.66 2.75 -6.83
C ASN A 169 15.39 4.10 -6.61
N GLY A 170 16.72 4.07 -6.59
CA GLY A 170 17.58 5.24 -6.37
C GLY A 170 18.09 5.39 -4.92
N GLU A 171 17.41 4.78 -3.95
CA GLU A 171 17.80 4.85 -2.54
C GLU A 171 18.88 3.82 -2.19
N PRO A 172 19.90 4.18 -1.40
CA PRO A 172 21.00 3.28 -1.07
C PRO A 172 20.54 2.12 -0.19
N CYS A 173 21.02 0.91 -0.51
CA CYS A 173 20.82 -0.26 0.32
C CYS A 173 21.99 -0.52 1.26
N THR A 174 21.69 -1.08 2.43
CA THR A 174 22.71 -1.77 3.23
C THR A 174 23.13 -3.05 2.53
N VAL A 175 24.41 -3.39 2.58
CA VAL A 175 24.96 -4.53 1.84
C VAL A 175 25.69 -5.46 2.80
N ARG A 176 25.45 -6.76 2.64
CA ARG A 176 26.20 -7.82 3.30
C ARG A 176 26.79 -8.74 2.24
N ILE A 177 28.11 -8.91 2.29
CA ILE A 177 28.80 -9.86 1.43
C ILE A 177 28.81 -11.20 2.16
N ILE A 178 28.25 -12.22 1.53
CA ILE A 178 28.20 -13.57 2.08
C ILE A 178 29.41 -14.35 1.57
N THR A 179 30.36 -14.61 2.45
CA THR A 179 31.54 -15.44 2.20
C THR A 179 31.26 -16.87 2.65
N THR A 180 31.61 -17.85 1.82
CA THR A 180 31.61 -19.28 2.17
C THR A 180 32.96 -19.74 2.66
#